data_AF-A0A1V4ISQ2-F1
#
_entry.id   AF-A0A1V4ISQ2-F1
#
_cell.length_a   1.000
_cell.length_b   1.000
_cell.length_c   1.000
_cell.angle_alpha   90.00
_cell.angle_beta   90.00
_cell.angle_gamma   90.00
#
_symmetry.space_group_name_H-M   'P 1'
#
loop_
_entity.id
_entity.type
_entity.pdbx_description
1 polymer ?
#
loop_
_entity_poly.entity_id
_entity_poly.type
_entity_poly.pdbx_seq_one_letter_code
_entity_poly.pdbx_strand_id
1 'polypeptide(L)'
;MKHLSKILIVIILTFFIIPCNIKADNIKAYTKLVSSNNQVFYGKWLIKKVAASSRITEYGDKDIKKILGRTITYHKDKIVYGKHILNDPRYEITKVSETDFFYGGYVELSKLGIKKKWVKEVDVSTHSGKTWYAFGDLFFIKNKNTLILDYGGIFFELIRK
;
A
#
# COMPACT_ATOMS: atom_id res chain seq x y z
N MET A 1 -1.32 -63.65 -43.63
CA MET A 1 -1.60 -62.21 -43.46
C MET A 1 -0.99 -61.74 -42.14
N LYS A 2 -0.07 -60.76 -42.22
CA LYS A 2 0.41 -59.84 -41.16
C LYS A 2 1.12 -60.49 -39.95
N HIS A 3 2.41 -60.77 -40.04
CA HIS A 3 3.57 -59.92 -39.70
C HIS A 3 3.71 -59.45 -38.22
N LEU A 4 4.89 -59.78 -37.69
CA LEU A 4 5.71 -59.06 -36.70
C LEU A 4 5.40 -59.25 -35.21
N SER A 5 6.37 -59.79 -34.48
CA SER A 5 7.06 -58.95 -33.49
C SER A 5 8.46 -59.51 -33.21
N LYS A 6 9.46 -58.65 -33.49
CA LYS A 6 10.87 -58.86 -33.23
C LYS A 6 11.18 -58.40 -31.81
N ILE A 7 12.01 -59.16 -31.12
CA ILE A 7 12.71 -58.80 -29.89
C ILE A 7 13.52 -57.51 -30.13
N LEU A 8 13.36 -56.50 -29.26
CA LEU A 8 14.35 -55.43 -29.09
C LEU A 8 14.32 -54.87 -27.64
N ILE A 9 15.28 -55.34 -26.86
CA ILE A 9 16.25 -54.58 -26.03
C ILE A 9 15.70 -53.42 -25.17
N VAL A 10 15.73 -53.67 -23.85
CA VAL A 10 16.35 -52.86 -22.78
C VAL A 10 16.40 -51.34 -22.97
N ILE A 11 15.72 -50.58 -22.11
CA ILE A 11 16.30 -49.50 -21.28
C ILE A 11 15.42 -49.35 -20.02
N ILE A 12 16.00 -49.77 -18.90
CA ILE A 12 15.65 -49.35 -17.56
C ILE A 12 16.09 -47.90 -17.44
N LEU A 13 15.23 -47.00 -16.94
CA LEU A 13 15.59 -45.92 -16.01
C LEU A 13 14.36 -45.07 -15.69
N THR A 14 13.71 -45.43 -14.58
CA THR A 14 13.18 -44.51 -13.57
C THR A 14 12.55 -43.20 -14.09
N PHE A 15 11.35 -43.27 -14.64
CA PHE A 15 10.37 -42.21 -14.44
C PHE A 15 9.47 -42.62 -13.28
N PHE A 16 9.99 -42.49 -12.06
CA PHE A 16 9.14 -42.27 -10.91
C PHE A 16 8.37 -40.98 -11.23
N ILE A 17 7.09 -41.15 -11.57
CA ILE A 17 6.13 -40.07 -11.55
C ILE A 17 6.09 -39.64 -10.08
N ILE A 18 6.92 -38.69 -9.71
CA ILE A 18 6.63 -37.86 -8.55
C ILE A 18 5.39 -37.09 -9.00
N PRO A 19 4.19 -37.33 -8.43
CA PRO A 19 3.20 -36.29 -8.49
C PRO A 19 3.85 -35.10 -7.81
N CYS A 20 4.24 -34.09 -8.61
CA CYS A 20 4.63 -32.81 -8.09
C CYS A 20 3.38 -32.27 -7.39
N ASN A 21 3.23 -32.62 -6.11
CA ASN A 21 2.34 -31.95 -5.19
C ASN A 21 2.96 -30.56 -4.98
N ILE A 22 2.81 -29.71 -5.99
CA ILE A 22 2.83 -28.28 -5.79
C ILE A 22 1.60 -28.02 -4.94
N LYS A 23 1.79 -28.09 -3.62
CA LYS A 23 0.92 -27.32 -2.73
C LYS A 23 1.01 -25.90 -3.26
N ALA A 24 -0.14 -25.39 -3.70
CA ALA A 24 -0.30 -23.97 -3.89
C ALA A 24 0.07 -23.34 -2.54
N ASP A 25 1.30 -22.84 -2.46
CA ASP A 25 1.73 -22.02 -1.34
C ASP A 25 0.92 -20.74 -1.44
N ASN A 26 -0.23 -20.79 -0.77
CA ASN A 26 -1.06 -19.65 -0.45
C ASN A 26 -0.25 -18.74 0.48
N ILE A 27 0.76 -18.06 -0.04
CA ILE A 27 1.37 -16.93 0.64
C ILE A 27 0.45 -15.74 0.40
N LYS A 28 -0.73 -15.77 1.05
CA LYS A 28 -1.34 -14.53 1.49
C LYS A 28 -0.32 -13.94 2.45
N ALA A 29 0.32 -12.85 2.03
CA ALA A 29 1.19 -12.05 2.87
C ALA A 29 0.55 -11.94 4.26
N TYR A 30 1.24 -12.43 5.28
CA TYR A 30 0.81 -12.24 6.66
C TYR A 30 0.85 -10.74 6.91
N THR A 31 -0.28 -10.07 6.74
CA THR A 31 -0.47 -8.72 7.22
C THR A 31 -0.35 -8.82 8.74
N LYS A 32 0.82 -8.47 9.26
CA LYS A 32 0.98 -8.24 10.68
C LYS A 32 0.02 -7.10 11.02
N LEU A 33 -1.10 -7.42 11.64
CA LEU A 33 -1.92 -6.45 12.37
C LEU A 33 -1.02 -5.94 13.50
N VAL A 34 -0.25 -4.89 13.22
CA VAL A 34 0.75 -4.39 14.17
C VAL A 34 0.00 -3.69 15.29
N SER A 35 -0.27 -4.43 16.36
CA SER A 35 -0.64 -3.94 17.69
C SER A 35 0.54 -3.24 18.38
N SER A 36 1.32 -2.42 17.66
CA SER A 36 2.31 -1.58 18.33
C SER A 36 1.59 -0.38 18.92
N ASN A 37 1.65 -0.25 20.24
CA ASN A 37 1.05 0.86 20.99
C ASN A 37 1.61 2.25 20.64
N ASN A 38 2.48 2.38 19.62
CA ASN A 38 2.98 3.68 19.19
C ASN A 38 3.46 3.65 17.72
N GLN A 39 2.52 3.74 16.78
CA GLN A 39 2.86 3.90 15.38
C GLN A 39 3.47 5.29 15.15
N VAL A 40 4.55 5.36 14.37
CA VAL A 40 5.25 6.64 14.11
C VAL A 40 4.34 7.68 13.46
N PHE A 41 3.28 7.27 12.75
CA PHE A 41 2.34 8.19 12.11
C PHE A 41 1.22 8.67 13.04
N TYR A 42 1.07 8.13 14.25
CA TYR A 42 0.11 8.68 15.21
C TYR A 42 0.49 10.12 15.60
N GLY A 43 -0.54 10.94 15.79
CA GLY A 43 -0.43 12.35 16.11
C GLY A 43 -1.25 13.25 15.17
N LYS A 44 -1.05 14.55 15.35
CA LYS A 44 -1.70 15.61 14.59
C LYS A 44 -0.76 16.11 13.49
N TRP A 45 -1.30 16.26 12.29
CA TRP A 45 -0.55 16.59 11.09
C TRP A 45 -1.18 17.78 10.38
N LEU A 46 -0.37 18.76 10.01
CA LEU A 46 -0.76 19.89 9.17
C LEU A 46 -0.54 19.54 7.71
N ILE A 47 -1.58 19.69 6.89
CA ILE A 47 -1.49 19.55 5.43
C ILE A 47 -0.83 20.82 4.88
N LYS A 48 0.47 20.75 4.61
CA LYS A 48 1.30 21.93 4.39
C LYS A 48 1.27 22.42 2.95
N LYS A 49 1.43 21.51 1.99
CA LYS A 49 1.53 21.82 0.56
C LYS A 49 1.21 20.59 -0.28
N VAL A 50 1.01 20.79 -1.58
CA VAL A 50 1.10 19.73 -2.58
C VAL A 50 2.57 19.40 -2.81
N ALA A 51 2.93 18.12 -2.73
CA ALA A 51 4.26 17.60 -3.03
C ALA A 51 4.39 17.21 -4.52
N ALA A 52 3.36 16.56 -5.05
CA ALA A 52 3.25 16.18 -6.45
C ALA A 52 1.78 15.91 -6.81
N SER A 53 1.52 15.71 -8.09
CA SER A 53 0.25 15.19 -8.61
C SER A 53 0.54 14.11 -9.64
N SER A 54 -0.36 13.13 -9.73
CA SER A 54 -0.42 12.20 -10.85
C SER A 54 -0.85 12.93 -12.13
N ARG A 55 -0.94 12.19 -13.24
CA ARG A 55 -1.45 12.72 -14.52
C ARG A 55 -2.96 12.98 -14.50
N ILE A 56 -3.70 12.24 -13.68
CA ILE A 56 -5.16 12.29 -13.60
C ILE A 56 -5.54 12.50 -12.13
N THR A 57 -6.16 13.63 -11.84
CA THR A 57 -6.47 14.05 -10.47
C THR A 57 -7.96 14.30 -10.33
N GLU A 58 -8.54 13.90 -9.20
CA GLU A 58 -9.96 14.15 -8.90
C GLU A 58 -10.23 15.60 -8.51
N TYR A 59 -9.23 16.29 -7.97
CA TYR A 59 -9.38 17.61 -7.37
C TYR A 59 -8.64 18.69 -8.17
N GLY A 60 -9.31 19.82 -8.41
CA GLY A 60 -8.70 21.02 -8.96
C GLY A 60 -8.19 21.98 -7.89
N ASP A 61 -7.55 23.07 -8.33
CA ASP A 61 -6.93 24.06 -7.45
C ASP A 61 -7.86 24.63 -6.36
N LYS A 62 -9.13 24.85 -6.70
CA LYS A 62 -10.11 25.40 -5.74
C LYS A 62 -10.36 24.43 -4.58
N ASP A 63 -10.35 23.13 -4.83
CA ASP A 63 -10.58 22.12 -3.81
C ASP A 63 -9.30 21.86 -3.00
N ILE A 64 -8.16 21.81 -3.67
CA ILE A 64 -6.83 21.76 -3.04
C ILE A 64 -6.66 22.91 -2.03
N LYS A 65 -7.01 24.15 -2.41
CA LYS A 65 -6.93 25.32 -1.52
C LYS A 65 -7.79 25.18 -0.25
N LYS A 66 -8.92 24.48 -0.32
CA LYS A 66 -9.77 24.22 0.86
C LYS A 66 -9.12 23.22 1.81
N ILE A 67 -8.27 22.31 1.30
CA ILE A 67 -7.61 21.25 2.07
C ILE A 67 -6.34 21.77 2.75
N LEU A 68 -5.54 22.61 2.07
CA LEU A 68 -4.31 23.16 2.61
C LEU A 68 -4.54 23.95 3.91
N GLY A 69 -3.61 23.80 4.86
CA GLY A 69 -3.70 24.44 6.17
C GLY A 69 -4.62 23.73 7.18
N ARG A 70 -5.42 22.76 6.74
CA ARG A 70 -6.19 21.91 7.66
C ARG A 70 -5.30 20.88 8.33
N THR A 71 -5.83 20.26 9.38
CA THR A 71 -5.15 19.19 10.11
C THR A 71 -5.93 17.90 10.08
N ILE A 72 -5.21 16.79 9.95
CA ILE A 72 -5.71 15.43 10.19
C ILE A 72 -5.03 14.86 11.43
N THR A 73 -5.75 14.07 12.22
CA THR A 73 -5.21 13.38 13.39
C THR A 73 -5.36 11.88 13.20
N TYR A 74 -4.25 11.15 13.28
CA TYR A 74 -4.22 9.70 13.29
C TYR A 74 -4.00 9.22 14.73
N HIS A 75 -4.84 8.31 15.20
CA HIS A 75 -4.73 7.68 16.51
C HIS A 75 -5.11 6.21 16.39
N LYS A 76 -4.73 5.40 17.39
CA LYS A 76 -5.12 3.98 17.43
C LYS A 76 -6.63 3.79 17.37
N ASP A 77 -7.39 4.60 18.10
CA ASP A 77 -8.83 4.42 18.26
C ASP A 77 -9.67 5.28 17.31
N LYS A 78 -9.07 6.26 16.61
CA LYS A 78 -9.80 7.14 15.71
C LYS A 78 -8.92 7.90 14.72
N ILE A 79 -9.53 8.31 13.62
CA ILE A 79 -9.01 9.34 12.70
C ILE A 79 -9.98 10.52 12.68
N VAL A 80 -9.44 11.74 12.68
CA VAL A 80 -10.24 12.97 12.67
C VAL A 80 -9.73 13.93 11.60
N TYR A 81 -10.61 14.28 10.66
CA TYR A 81 -10.40 15.33 9.66
C TYR A 81 -11.67 16.20 9.52
N GLY A 82 -11.66 17.37 10.14
CA GLY A 82 -12.85 18.23 10.19
C GLY A 82 -14.04 17.51 10.82
N LYS A 83 -15.11 17.31 10.05
CA LYS A 83 -16.31 16.56 10.46
C LYS A 83 -16.24 15.06 10.15
N HIS A 84 -15.24 14.61 9.40
CA HIS A 84 -15.05 13.20 9.08
C HIS A 84 -14.32 12.53 10.24
N ILE A 85 -14.98 11.56 10.87
CA ILE A 85 -14.43 10.79 11.98
C ILE A 85 -14.58 9.31 11.63
N LEU A 86 -13.47 8.59 11.65
CA LEU A 86 -13.47 7.13 11.63
C LEU A 86 -13.12 6.64 13.03
N ASN A 87 -14.02 5.89 13.66
CA ASN A 87 -13.74 5.22 14.93
C ASN A 87 -13.21 3.81 14.68
N ASP A 88 -12.31 3.37 15.56
CA ASP A 88 -11.65 2.07 15.52
C ASP A 88 -11.07 1.71 14.12
N PRO A 89 -10.16 2.57 13.61
CA PRO A 89 -9.54 2.37 12.31
C PRO A 89 -8.59 1.16 12.32
N ARG A 90 -8.63 0.37 11.25
CA ARG A 90 -7.63 -0.67 10.98
C ARG A 90 -6.54 -0.08 10.07
N TYR A 91 -5.29 -0.17 10.52
CA TYR A 91 -4.12 0.26 9.74
C TYR A 91 -3.36 -0.95 9.21
N GLU A 92 -3.10 -0.98 7.91
CA GLU A 92 -2.27 -1.97 7.24
C GLU A 92 -1.00 -1.29 6.73
N ILE A 93 0.16 -1.77 7.16
CA ILE A 93 1.46 -1.17 6.81
C ILE A 93 2.21 -2.12 5.89
N THR A 94 2.44 -1.66 4.66
CA THR A 94 3.17 -2.43 3.64
C THR A 94 4.45 -1.69 3.25
N LYS A 95 5.42 -2.43 2.72
CA LYS A 95 6.62 -1.85 2.12
C LYS A 95 6.46 -1.90 0.61
N VAL A 96 6.39 -0.74 -0.02
CA VAL A 96 6.17 -0.60 -1.46
C VAL A 96 7.49 -0.22 -2.13
N SER A 97 7.87 -0.92 -3.19
CA SER A 97 9.06 -0.59 -3.97
C SER A 97 8.84 0.69 -4.80
N GLU A 98 9.92 1.33 -5.24
CA GLU A 98 9.81 2.48 -6.15
C GLU A 98 9.07 2.14 -7.44
N THR A 99 9.30 0.94 -7.98
CA THR A 99 8.62 0.44 -9.19
C THR A 99 7.12 0.28 -8.95
N ASP A 100 6.72 -0.41 -7.88
CA ASP A 100 5.30 -0.63 -7.57
C ASP A 100 4.58 0.69 -7.27
N PHE A 101 5.25 1.59 -6.54
CA PHE A 101 4.74 2.94 -6.27
C PHE A 101 4.50 3.72 -7.56
N PHE A 102 5.47 3.69 -8.49
CA PHE A 102 5.32 4.35 -9.78
C PHE A 102 4.15 3.77 -10.58
N TYR A 103 3.96 2.46 -10.59
CA TYR A 103 2.82 1.88 -11.32
C TYR A 103 1.47 2.16 -10.66
N GLY A 104 1.41 2.37 -9.35
CA GLY A 104 0.18 2.76 -8.64
C GLY A 104 -0.23 4.21 -8.89
N GLY A 105 0.72 5.16 -8.88
CA GLY A 105 0.41 6.60 -8.91
C GLY A 105 0.99 7.37 -10.09
N TYR A 106 1.84 6.77 -10.93
CA TYR A 106 2.64 7.42 -11.97
C TYR A 106 3.46 8.63 -11.47
N VAL A 107 3.86 8.58 -10.19
CA VAL A 107 4.72 9.57 -9.54
C VAL A 107 5.96 8.85 -9.03
N GLU A 108 7.13 9.45 -9.21
CA GLU A 108 8.37 8.92 -8.66
C GLU A 108 8.52 9.30 -7.18
N LEU A 109 9.06 8.40 -6.36
CA LEU A 109 9.39 8.69 -4.96
C LEU A 109 10.31 9.91 -4.81
N SER A 110 11.21 10.12 -5.77
CA SER A 110 12.12 11.26 -5.86
C SER A 110 11.40 12.61 -5.82
N LYS A 111 10.26 12.73 -6.54
CA LYS A 111 9.42 13.94 -6.60
C LYS A 111 8.77 14.26 -5.26
N LEU A 112 8.55 13.23 -4.44
CA LEU A 112 8.03 13.36 -3.08
C LEU A 112 9.15 13.63 -2.05
N GLY A 113 10.41 13.75 -2.50
CA GLY A 113 11.58 13.93 -1.65
C GLY A 113 11.96 12.67 -0.87
N ILE A 114 11.56 11.48 -1.35
CA ILE A 114 11.95 10.19 -0.79
C ILE A 114 13.12 9.66 -1.62
N LYS A 115 14.32 9.62 -1.02
CA LYS A 115 15.56 9.19 -1.69
C LYS A 115 15.76 7.67 -1.72
N LYS A 116 14.97 6.92 -0.94
CA LYS A 116 15.04 5.46 -0.88
C LYS A 116 14.25 4.88 -2.06
N LYS A 117 14.68 3.71 -2.55
CA LYS A 117 13.96 2.94 -3.59
C LYS A 117 12.71 2.20 -3.06
N TRP A 118 12.16 2.66 -1.95
CA TRP A 118 10.97 2.09 -1.31
C TRP A 118 10.41 3.07 -0.28
N VAL A 119 9.14 2.90 0.05
CA VAL A 119 8.45 3.64 1.12
C VAL A 119 7.55 2.70 1.93
N LYS A 120 7.21 3.08 3.17
CA LYS A 120 6.12 2.41 3.89
C LYS A 120 4.81 3.09 3.50
N GLU A 121 3.88 2.30 3.00
CA GLU A 121 2.50 2.69 2.78
C GLU A 121 1.66 2.29 3.99
N VAL A 122 0.64 3.08 4.28
CA VAL A 122 -0.34 2.84 5.32
C VAL A 122 -1.72 2.99 4.69
N ASP A 123 -2.42 1.87 4.56
CA ASP A 123 -3.81 1.79 4.15
C ASP A 123 -4.70 1.76 5.39
N VAL A 124 -5.78 2.55 5.36
CA VAL A 124 -6.76 2.66 6.43
C VAL A 124 -8.09 2.09 5.96
N SER A 125 -8.59 1.15 6.74
CA SER A 125 -9.92 0.58 6.60
C SER A 125 -10.75 0.79 7.87
N THR A 126 -12.07 0.65 7.72
CA THR A 126 -12.96 0.50 8.86
C THR A 126 -12.61 -0.75 9.67
N HIS A 127 -13.06 -0.84 10.92
CA HIS A 127 -12.89 -2.05 11.74
C HIS A 127 -13.34 -3.34 11.02
N SER A 128 -14.41 -3.25 10.20
CA SER A 128 -14.93 -4.38 9.40
C SER A 128 -14.04 -4.79 8.21
N GLY A 129 -12.93 -4.10 7.97
CA GLY A 129 -12.02 -4.32 6.85
C GLY A 129 -12.45 -3.67 5.54
N LYS A 130 -13.57 -2.92 5.51
CA LYS A 130 -13.99 -2.15 4.33
C LYS A 130 -13.17 -0.89 4.18
N THR A 131 -12.86 -0.51 2.94
CA THR A 131 -12.21 0.76 2.60
C THR A 131 -12.99 1.94 3.17
N TRP A 132 -12.26 2.87 3.76
CA TRP A 132 -12.82 4.13 4.21
C TRP A 132 -12.67 5.16 3.10
N TYR A 133 -13.72 5.36 2.29
CA TYR A 133 -13.71 6.32 1.18
C TYR A 133 -13.81 7.78 1.63
N ALA A 134 -12.88 8.24 2.47
CA ALA A 134 -12.78 9.63 2.86
C ALA A 134 -11.31 10.05 3.01
N PHE A 135 -11.10 11.36 3.15
CA PHE A 135 -9.77 11.96 3.25
C PHE A 135 -8.95 11.35 4.39
N GLY A 136 -7.80 10.77 4.06
CA GLY A 136 -6.85 10.23 5.04
C GLY A 136 -6.67 8.72 4.99
N ASP A 137 -7.22 8.03 4.00
CA ASP A 137 -7.28 6.59 3.87
C ASP A 137 -6.00 5.93 3.36
N LEU A 138 -5.19 6.64 2.57
CA LEU A 138 -3.92 6.12 2.03
C LEU A 138 -2.78 7.13 2.19
N PHE A 139 -1.73 6.77 2.93
CA PHE A 139 -0.57 7.65 3.09
C PHE A 139 0.75 6.89 3.23
N PHE A 140 1.84 7.62 3.06
CA PHE A 140 3.20 7.10 3.04
C PHE A 140 4.06 7.75 4.13
N ILE A 141 4.85 6.93 4.83
CA ILE A 141 5.75 7.40 5.89
C ILE A 141 7.08 7.81 5.26
N LYS A 142 7.22 9.11 4.95
CA LYS A 142 8.48 9.69 4.44
C LYS A 142 9.56 9.72 5.53
N ASN A 143 9.22 10.23 6.72
CA ASN A 143 10.09 10.19 7.91
C ASN A 143 9.26 10.44 9.20
N LYS A 144 9.92 10.55 10.35
CA LYS A 144 9.24 10.74 11.66
C LYS A 144 8.40 12.02 11.77
N ASN A 145 8.68 13.03 10.96
CA ASN A 145 8.06 14.36 11.00
C ASN A 145 7.34 14.73 9.70
N THR A 146 7.28 13.81 8.74
CA THR A 146 6.64 14.05 7.44
C THR A 146 5.93 12.80 6.93
N LEU A 147 4.64 12.97 6.59
CA LEU A 147 3.86 11.99 5.82
C LEU A 147 3.60 12.55 4.43
N ILE A 148 3.36 11.65 3.47
CA ILE A 148 2.78 12.00 2.17
C ILE A 148 1.40 11.36 2.10
N LEU A 149 0.35 12.17 2.00
CA LEU A 149 -1.02 11.66 1.85
C LEU A 149 -1.39 11.65 0.37
N ASP A 150 -1.87 10.53 -0.15
CA ASP A 150 -2.51 10.49 -1.46
C ASP A 150 -4.02 10.71 -1.28
N TYR A 151 -4.58 11.58 -2.10
CA TYR A 151 -6.02 11.78 -2.17
C TYR A 151 -6.41 12.18 -3.58
N GLY A 152 -7.07 11.26 -4.28
CA GLY A 152 -7.52 11.44 -5.66
C GLY A 152 -6.37 11.79 -6.62
N GLY A 153 -5.19 11.20 -6.43
CA GLY A 153 -4.01 11.43 -7.27
C GLY A 153 -3.22 12.70 -6.93
N ILE A 154 -3.61 13.43 -5.88
CA ILE A 154 -2.83 14.56 -5.34
C ILE A 154 -2.05 14.07 -4.12
N PHE A 155 -0.73 14.24 -4.16
CA PHE A 155 0.14 13.89 -3.05
C PHE A 155 0.42 15.12 -2.19
N PHE A 156 -0.12 15.15 -0.97
CA PHE A 156 0.06 16.24 -0.01
C PHE A 156 1.21 15.94 0.94
N GLU A 157 2.09 16.92 1.18
CA GLU A 157 3.08 16.84 2.26
C GLU A 157 2.44 17.28 3.57
N LEU A 158 2.45 16.38 4.55
CA LEU A 158 1.93 16.58 5.89
C LEU A 158 3.09 16.73 6.86
N ILE A 159 3.09 17.79 7.66
CA ILE A 159 4.11 18.02 8.69
C ILE A 159 3.51 17.80 10.08
N ARG A 160 4.30 17.19 10.97
CA ARG A 160 3.88 16.98 12.36
C ARG A 160 3.66 18.34 13.05
N LYS A 161 2.55 18.45 13.80
CA LYS A 161 2.25 19.62 14.64
C LYS A 161 2.67 19.37 16.09
#